data_AF-A0A2R4WJL9-F1
#
_entry.id   AF-A0A2R4WJL9-F1
#
_cell.length_a   1.000
_cell.length_b   1.000
_cell.length_c   1.000
_cell.angle_alpha   90.00
_cell.angle_beta   90.00
_cell.angle_gamma   90.00
#
_symmetry.space_group_name_H-M   'P 1'
#
loop_
_entity.id
_entity.type
_entity.pdbx_description
1 polymer ?
#
loop_
_entity_poly.entity_id
_entity_poly.type
_entity_poly.pdbx_seq_one_letter_code
_entity_poly.pdbx_strand_id
1 'polypeptide(L)'
;MQNGSDSMKSRAIIWREDEMVTQFANVVNVQGTREQVDLFFGTNRTWNVSEESDVVVDLSNRIILTPLAAKRLLSVLTGVLGEYESRHGRLDIES
;
A
#
# COMPACT_ATOMS: atom_id res chain seq x y z
N MET A 1 4.47 25.14 42.69
CA MET A 1 3.96 23.75 42.66
C MET A 1 2.52 23.86 42.13
N GLN A 2 2.06 23.31 41.00
CA GLN A 2 2.51 22.25 40.08
C GLN A 2 2.09 22.66 38.65
N ASN A 3 2.98 22.50 37.66
CA ASN A 3 2.62 22.47 36.24
C ASN A 3 2.12 21.05 35.92
N GLY A 4 0.83 20.90 35.66
CA GLY A 4 0.27 19.65 35.14
C GLY A 4 0.55 19.54 33.65
N SER A 5 1.65 18.89 33.27
CA SER A 5 1.84 18.41 31.90
C SER A 5 0.91 17.21 31.69
N ASP A 6 -0.29 17.46 31.16
CA ASP A 6 -1.16 16.41 30.67
C ASP A 6 -0.48 15.76 29.46
N SER A 7 0.28 14.70 29.70
CA SER A 7 0.90 13.93 28.63
C SER A 7 -0.21 13.32 27.80
N MET A 8 -0.39 13.81 26.56
CA MET A 8 -1.25 13.16 25.57
C MET A 8 -0.82 11.70 25.45
N LYS A 9 -1.52 10.79 26.14
CA LYS A 9 -1.33 9.36 25.98
C LYS A 9 -1.73 9.02 24.55
N SER A 10 -0.74 8.75 23.70
CA SER A 10 -0.99 8.15 22.40
C SER A 10 -1.72 6.83 22.64
N ARG A 11 -2.88 6.65 21.98
CA ARG A 11 -3.57 5.37 22.02
C ARG A 11 -2.67 4.32 21.37
N ALA A 12 -2.45 3.21 22.06
CA ALA A 12 -1.76 2.06 21.49
C ALA A 12 -2.62 1.44 20.37
N ILE A 13 -1.97 1.01 19.29
CA ILE A 13 -2.61 0.26 18.21
C ILE A 13 -2.59 -1.21 18.62
N ILE A 14 -3.75 -1.86 18.60
CA ILE A 14 -3.86 -3.32 18.80
C ILE A 14 -3.95 -3.96 17.42
N TRP A 15 -2.96 -4.79 17.11
CA TRP A 15 -2.92 -5.56 15.86
C TRP A 15 -3.57 -6.92 16.11
N ARG A 16 -4.51 -7.31 15.24
CA ARG A 16 -5.14 -8.64 15.23
C ARG A 16 -4.93 -9.22 13.84
N GLU A 17 -4.35 -10.42 13.78
CA GLU A 17 -3.91 -11.04 12.53
C GLU A 17 -4.66 -12.35 12.20
N ASP A 18 -5.57 -12.78 13.09
CA ASP A 18 -6.26 -14.07 12.99
C ASP A 18 -7.05 -14.27 11.67
N GLU A 19 -7.55 -13.18 11.07
CA GLU A 19 -8.30 -13.18 9.81
C GLU A 19 -7.48 -12.58 8.64
N MET A 20 -6.18 -12.32 8.84
CA MET A 20 -5.35 -11.73 7.81
C MET A 20 -5.12 -12.72 6.66
N VAL A 21 -5.38 -12.27 5.43
CA VAL A 21 -5.12 -13.05 4.22
C VAL A 21 -3.85 -12.53 3.55
N THR A 22 -2.92 -13.44 3.25
CA THR A 22 -1.72 -13.13 2.46
C THR A 22 -1.92 -13.56 1.01
N GLN A 23 -1.62 -12.66 0.08
CA GLN A 23 -1.70 -12.89 -1.36
C GLN A 23 -0.47 -12.27 -2.03
N PHE A 24 0.07 -12.93 -3.04
CA PHE A 24 1.12 -12.35 -3.88
C PHE A 24 0.48 -11.40 -4.89
N ALA A 25 1.08 -10.23 -5.09
CA ALA A 25 0.69 -9.29 -6.12
C ALA A 25 1.92 -8.55 -6.64
N ASN A 26 2.09 -8.51 -7.97
CA ASN A 26 3.12 -7.72 -8.65
C ASN A 26 2.50 -6.57 -9.47
N VAL A 27 1.18 -6.47 -9.51
CA VAL A 27 0.46 -5.34 -10.07
C VAL A 27 -0.40 -4.72 -8.99
N VAL A 28 -0.36 -3.39 -8.91
CA VAL A 28 -1.29 -2.59 -8.13
C VAL A 28 -1.90 -1.52 -9.02
N ASN A 29 -3.22 -1.37 -8.96
CA ASN A 29 -3.94 -0.25 -9.55
C ASN A 29 -4.69 0.51 -8.45
N VAL A 30 -4.67 1.83 -8.51
CA VAL A 30 -5.32 2.69 -7.52
C VAL A 30 -6.29 3.63 -8.23
N GLN A 31 -7.53 3.65 -7.74
CA GLN A 31 -8.59 4.56 -8.21
C GLN A 31 -9.17 5.31 -7.02
N GLY A 32 -9.72 6.50 -7.24
CA GLY A 32 -10.25 7.32 -6.15
C GLY A 32 -11.45 8.16 -6.57
N THR A 33 -12.35 8.34 -5.62
CA THR A 33 -13.42 9.34 -5.63
C THR A 33 -13.19 10.30 -4.46
N ARG A 34 -14.14 11.22 -4.23
CA ARG A 34 -14.07 12.10 -3.07
C ARG A 34 -14.34 11.33 -1.77
N GLU A 35 -15.06 10.22 -1.84
CA GLU A 35 -15.54 9.46 -0.70
C GLU A 35 -14.63 8.27 -0.36
N GLN A 36 -13.98 7.66 -1.35
CA GLN A 36 -13.16 6.46 -1.16
C GLN A 36 -11.97 6.36 -2.11
N VAL A 37 -11.00 5.54 -1.73
CA VAL A 37 -9.86 5.11 -2.55
C VAL A 37 -9.86 3.59 -2.64
N ASP A 38 -9.82 3.06 -3.85
CA ASP A 38 -9.83 1.64 -4.16
C ASP A 38 -8.43 1.19 -4.60
N LEU A 39 -7.89 0.16 -3.94
CA LEU A 39 -6.62 -0.47 -4.29
C LEU A 39 -6.93 -1.88 -4.81
N PHE A 40 -6.58 -2.13 -6.07
CA PHE A 40 -6.70 -3.42 -6.72
C PHE A 40 -5.32 -4.06 -6.81
N PHE A 41 -5.16 -5.23 -6.22
CA PHE A 41 -3.94 -6.01 -6.24
C PHE A 41 -4.15 -7.24 -7.13
N GLY A 42 -3.13 -7.56 -7.93
CA GLY A 42 -3.20 -8.71 -8.81
C GLY A 42 -1.83 -9.20 -9.26
N THR A 43 -1.86 -10.27 -10.05
CA THR A 43 -0.69 -10.88 -10.66
C THR A 43 -0.78 -10.76 -12.18
N ASN A 44 0.24 -10.19 -12.81
CA ASN A 44 0.39 -10.26 -14.27
C ASN A 44 0.78 -11.69 -14.67
N ARG A 45 -0.02 -12.34 -15.54
CA ARG A 45 0.21 -13.72 -16.01
C ARG A 45 0.81 -13.80 -17.42
N THR A 46 1.24 -12.68 -18.00
CA THR A 46 1.74 -12.65 -19.38
C THR A 46 3.13 -13.28 -19.46
N TRP A 47 3.22 -14.55 -19.91
CA TRP A 47 4.47 -15.30 -20.10
C TRP A 47 4.98 -15.29 -21.55
N ASN A 48 4.25 -14.71 -22.50
CA ASN A 48 4.68 -14.64 -23.89
C ASN A 48 4.19 -13.35 -24.52
N VAL A 49 5.01 -12.30 -24.45
CA VAL A 49 4.72 -11.00 -25.06
C VAL A 49 5.21 -11.09 -26.51
N SER A 50 4.33 -11.41 -27.44
CA SER A 50 4.45 -10.77 -28.75
C SER A 50 4.21 -9.27 -28.51
N GLU A 51 5.01 -8.39 -29.10
CA GLU A 51 5.04 -6.93 -28.85
C GLU A 51 3.67 -6.21 -28.97
N GLU A 52 2.64 -6.90 -29.47
CA GLU A 52 1.29 -6.38 -29.73
C GLU A 52 0.19 -6.95 -28.80
N SER A 53 0.50 -7.78 -27.79
CA SER A 53 -0.54 -8.36 -26.93
C SER A 53 -0.78 -7.57 -25.64
N ASP A 54 -2.04 -7.30 -25.32
CA ASP A 54 -2.48 -6.69 -24.06
C ASP A 54 -1.92 -7.40 -22.83
N VAL A 55 -1.58 -6.63 -21.79
CA VAL A 55 -1.15 -7.17 -20.48
C VAL A 55 -2.37 -7.70 -19.73
N VAL A 56 -2.38 -9.00 -19.42
CA VAL A 56 -3.46 -9.64 -18.66
C VAL A 56 -3.08 -9.72 -17.18
N VAL A 57 -3.93 -9.14 -16.33
CA VAL A 57 -3.76 -9.12 -14.86
C VAL A 57 -4.91 -9.84 -14.19
N ASP A 58 -4.59 -10.85 -13.39
CA ASP A 58 -5.55 -11.50 -12.50
C ASP A 58 -5.64 -10.76 -11.18
N LEU A 59 -6.78 -10.11 -10.92
CA LEU A 59 -7.04 -9.42 -9.67
C LEU A 59 -7.35 -10.42 -8.56
N SER A 60 -6.62 -10.30 -7.45
CA SER A 60 -6.75 -11.20 -6.28
C SER A 60 -7.42 -10.51 -5.10
N ASN A 61 -7.15 -9.22 -4.88
CA ASN A 61 -7.63 -8.49 -3.70
C ASN A 61 -8.08 -7.08 -4.07
N ARG A 62 -9.15 -6.61 -3.41
CA ARG A 62 -9.52 -5.18 -3.39
C ARG A 62 -9.55 -4.69 -1.95
N ILE A 63 -8.86 -3.59 -1.69
CA ILE A 63 -8.91 -2.87 -0.41
C ILE A 63 -9.52 -1.50 -0.65
N ILE A 64 -10.56 -1.16 0.11
CA ILE A 64 -11.20 0.16 0.06
C ILE A 64 -10.76 0.95 1.29
N LEU A 65 -10.23 2.14 1.05
CA LEU A 65 -9.76 3.06 2.08
C LEU A 65 -10.58 4.34 2.06
N THR A 66 -10.71 4.96 3.23
CA THR A 66 -11.07 6.38 3.28
C THR A 66 -9.91 7.24 2.77
N PRO A 67 -10.14 8.46 2.26
CA PRO A 67 -9.07 9.33 1.78
C PRO A 67 -7.98 9.60 2.84
N LEU A 68 -8.37 9.74 4.12
CA LEU A 68 -7.41 9.93 5.21
C LEU A 68 -6.54 8.68 5.46
N ALA A 69 -7.13 7.48 5.38
CA ALA A 69 -6.39 6.24 5.50
C ALA A 69 -5.41 6.05 4.32
N ALA A 70 -5.83 6.36 3.10
CA ALA A 70 -4.96 6.35 1.92
C ALA A 70 -3.78 7.33 2.06
N LYS A 71 -4.03 8.54 2.59
CA LYS A 71 -2.95 9.51 2.86
C LYS A 71 -1.94 8.99 3.88
N ARG A 72 -2.40 8.32 4.94
CA ARG A 72 -1.53 7.66 5.93
C ARG A 72 -0.73 6.52 5.31
N LEU A 73 -1.37 5.70 4.48
CA LEU A 73 -0.70 4.62 3.76
C LEU A 73 0.44 5.16 2.90
N LEU A 74 0.21 6.24 2.13
CA LEU A 74 1.27 6.87 1.33
C LEU A 74 2.46 7.29 2.20
N SER A 75 2.23 7.98 3.32
CA SER A 75 3.32 8.42 4.20
C SER A 75 4.14 7.26 4.76
N VAL A 76 3.48 6.18 5.22
CA VAL A 76 4.16 4.99 5.74
C VAL A 76 4.91 4.27 4.62
N LEU A 77 4.28 4.09 3.45
CA LEU A 77 4.88 3.42 2.30
C LEU A 77 6.12 4.16 1.80
N THR A 78 6.07 5.49 1.69
CA THR A 78 7.24 6.31 1.32
C THR A 78 8.39 6.12 2.30
N GLY A 79 8.12 6.08 3.61
CA GLY A 79 9.15 5.83 4.62
C GLY A 79 9.80 4.46 4.47
N VAL A 80 8.99 3.41 4.30
CA VAL A 80 9.47 2.03 4.12
C VAL A 80 10.30 1.88 2.84
N LEU A 81 9.84 2.46 1.72
CA LEU A 81 10.58 2.39 0.45
C LEU A 81 11.89 3.17 0.52
N GLY A 82 11.89 4.38 1.11
CA GLY A 82 13.13 5.16 1.25
C GLY A 82 14.16 4.44 2.12
N GLU A 83 13.71 3.75 3.17
CA GLU A 83 14.59 2.91 3.98
C GLU A 83 15.11 1.70 3.19
N TYR A 84 14.26 1.02 2.43
CA TYR A 84 14.67 -0.07 1.55
C TYR A 84 15.73 0.40 0.54
N GLU A 85 15.47 1.50 -0.18
CA GLU A 85 16.38 2.03 -1.21
C GLU A 85 17.73 2.46 -0.63
N SER A 86 17.74 3.01 0.59
CA SER A 86 18.99 3.36 1.28
C SER A 86 19.89 2.16 1.55
N ARG A 87 19.31 0.96 1.70
CA ARG A 87 20.05 -0.28 1.99
C ARG A 87 20.35 -1.10 0.74
N HIS A 88 19.46 -1.06 -0.25
CA HIS A 88 19.45 -2.02 -1.37
C HIS A 88 19.64 -1.37 -2.74
N GLY A 89 19.71 -0.03 -2.80
CA GLY A 89 19.74 0.72 -4.05
C GLY A 89 18.34 1.16 -4.50
N ARG A 90 18.33 2.16 -5.37
CA ARG A 90 17.11 2.82 -5.84
C ARG A 90 16.25 1.88 -6.67
N LEU A 91 14.94 1.97 -6.49
CA LEU A 91 13.95 1.29 -7.32
C LEU A 91 13.61 2.19 -8.49
N ASP A 92 14.04 1.81 -9.69
CA ASP A 92 13.67 2.51 -10.90
C ASP A 92 12.37 1.90 -11.46
N ILE A 93 11.35 2.75 -11.61
CA ILE A 93 10.12 2.38 -12.30
C ILE A 93 10.39 2.70 -13.78
N GLU A 94 10.42 1.67 -14.63
CA GLU A 94 10.44 1.89 -16.08
C GLU A 94 9.19 2.68 -16.48
N SER A 95 9.42 3.84 -17.11
CA SER A 95 8.40 4.82 -17.52
C SER A 95 7.85 4.54 -18.91
#